data_AF-A0A6G1JV58-F1
#
_entry.id   AF-A0A6G1JV58-F1
#
_cell.length_a   1.000
_cell.length_b   1.000
_cell.length_c   1.000
_cell.angle_alpha   90.00
_cell.angle_beta   90.00
_cell.angle_gamma   90.00
#
_symmetry.space_group_name_H-M   'P 1'
#
loop_
_entity.id
_entity.type
_entity.pdbx_description
1 polymer ?
#
loop_
_entity_poly.entity_id
_entity_poly.type
_entity_poly.pdbx_seq_one_letter_code
_entity_poly.pdbx_strand_id
1 'polypeptide(L)'
;LPSPPSPPSPPNLPSPPNPSSRPSRPSRPSPFSPLTQLQRYLIEIVTYTIDADFGLVSQALGCDESGTGTGTGSSSSPKKVTSILMDDEKEELFRLATIILDLHQKHLANQWNLTLDCDRAAIRTAISKPAMSMRINRDYILDVISTYAEYVDEDSTCPGVSLYEDGLLT
;
A
#
# COMPACT_ATOMS: atom_id res chain seq x y z
N LEU A 1 -2.94 2.13 -69.86
CA LEU A 1 -3.84 2.24 -68.69
C LEU A 1 -3.29 3.35 -67.80
N PRO A 2 -4.05 4.43 -67.55
CA PRO A 2 -3.62 5.50 -66.64
C PRO A 2 -3.67 5.02 -65.18
N SER A 3 -2.71 5.48 -64.37
CA SER A 3 -2.58 5.13 -62.96
C SER A 3 -3.76 5.67 -62.14
N PRO A 4 -4.19 4.95 -61.08
CA PRO A 4 -5.24 5.44 -60.19
C PRO A 4 -4.75 6.64 -59.37
N PRO A 5 -5.65 7.58 -59.01
CA PRO A 5 -5.31 8.73 -58.18
C PRO A 5 -4.92 8.30 -56.76
N SER A 6 -3.96 9.01 -56.16
CA SER A 6 -3.53 8.79 -54.79
C SER A 6 -4.67 9.01 -53.80
N PRO A 7 -4.76 8.21 -52.72
CA PRO A 7 -5.72 8.44 -51.66
C PRO A 7 -5.43 9.78 -50.94
N PRO A 8 -6.48 10.45 -50.44
CA PRO A 8 -6.32 11.66 -49.63
C PRO A 8 -5.57 11.34 -48.33
N SER A 9 -4.72 12.26 -47.89
CA SER A 9 -4.01 12.16 -46.62
C SER A 9 -5.00 11.97 -45.46
N PRO A 10 -4.69 11.13 -44.46
CA PRO A 10 -5.56 10.97 -43.31
C PRO A 10 -5.68 12.30 -42.55
N PRO A 11 -6.85 12.58 -41.93
CA PRO A 11 -7.01 13.73 -41.07
C PRO A 11 -6.01 13.67 -39.91
N ASN A 12 -5.35 14.79 -39.63
CA ASN A 12 -4.53 14.95 -38.42
C ASN A 12 -5.43 14.72 -37.20
N LEU A 13 -5.37 13.51 -36.62
CA LEU A 13 -5.99 13.24 -35.34
C LEU A 13 -5.24 14.04 -34.27
N PRO A 14 -5.94 14.77 -33.39
CA PRO A 14 -5.31 15.36 -32.22
C PRO A 14 -4.65 14.25 -31.39
N SER A 15 -3.40 14.46 -31.01
CA SER A 15 -2.68 13.56 -30.11
C SER A 15 -3.52 13.27 -28.86
N PRO A 16 -3.57 12.02 -28.38
CA PRO A 16 -4.24 11.73 -27.12
C PRO A 16 -3.63 12.60 -26.01
N PRO A 17 -4.45 13.10 -25.07
CA PRO A 17 -3.94 13.83 -23.92
C PRO A 17 -2.94 12.92 -23.19
N ASN A 18 -1.73 13.45 -22.95
CA ASN A 18 -0.70 12.75 -22.19
C ASN A 18 -1.33 12.22 -20.88
N PRO A 19 -1.35 10.89 -20.65
CA PRO A 19 -1.77 10.39 -19.36
C PRO A 19 -0.80 10.93 -18.32
N SER A 20 -1.36 11.67 -17.37
CA SER A 20 -0.72 12.37 -16.27
C SER A 20 0.67 11.86 -15.94
N SER A 21 1.67 12.72 -16.12
CA SER A 21 3.00 12.60 -15.52
C SER A 21 2.85 12.60 -14.00
N ARG A 22 2.42 11.48 -13.42
CA ARG A 22 2.50 11.28 -11.98
C ARG A 22 4.00 11.31 -11.65
N PRO A 23 4.46 12.22 -10.78
CA PRO A 23 5.85 12.22 -10.38
C PRO A 23 6.18 10.84 -9.81
N SER A 24 7.12 10.14 -10.46
CA SER A 24 7.67 8.89 -9.95
C SER A 24 8.32 9.19 -8.60
N ARG A 25 7.60 8.96 -7.50
CA ARG A 25 8.17 9.11 -6.16
C ARG A 25 9.14 7.95 -5.96
N PRO A 26 10.45 8.20 -5.81
CA PRO A 26 11.39 7.14 -5.52
C PRO A 26 11.02 6.53 -4.16
N SER A 27 10.94 5.19 -4.09
CA SER A 27 10.82 4.47 -2.83
C SER A 27 11.94 4.92 -1.90
N ARG A 28 11.60 5.35 -0.68
CA ARG A 28 12.62 5.68 0.31
C ARG A 28 13.44 4.43 0.63
N PRO A 29 14.76 4.54 0.83
CA PRO A 29 15.56 3.41 1.23
C PRO A 29 15.09 2.93 2.61
N SER A 30 14.55 1.72 2.67
CA SER A 30 14.26 1.06 3.94
C SER A 30 15.57 0.67 4.63
N PRO A 31 15.68 0.83 5.96
CA PRO A 31 16.82 0.29 6.72
C PRO A 31 16.81 -1.24 6.75
N PHE A 32 15.70 -1.88 6.36
CA PHE A 32 15.53 -3.33 6.39
C PHE A 32 15.81 -3.98 5.03
N SER A 33 16.24 -5.24 5.07
CA SER A 33 16.30 -6.06 3.86
C SER A 33 14.90 -6.17 3.23
N PRO A 34 14.77 -6.27 1.89
CA PRO A 34 13.46 -6.40 1.23
C PRO A 34 12.61 -7.57 1.78
N LEU A 35 13.26 -8.66 2.21
CA LEU A 35 12.59 -9.80 2.84
C LEU A 35 12.03 -9.42 4.21
N THR A 36 12.84 -8.81 5.06
CA THR A 36 12.42 -8.33 6.38
C THR A 36 11.31 -7.29 6.26
N GLN A 37 11.40 -6.40 5.27
CA GLN A 37 10.36 -5.39 5.03
C GLN A 37 9.03 -6.04 4.66
N LEU A 38 9.03 -6.98 3.70
CA LEU A 38 7.81 -7.70 3.33
C LEU A 38 7.22 -8.46 4.54
N GLN A 39 8.07 -9.11 5.34
CA GLN A 39 7.62 -9.80 6.55
C GLN A 39 6.94 -8.83 7.54
N ARG A 40 7.53 -7.65 7.77
CA ARG A 40 6.95 -6.62 8.63
C ARG A 40 5.61 -6.12 8.09
N TYR A 41 5.49 -5.90 6.78
CA TYR A 41 4.21 -5.54 6.16
C TYR A 41 3.13 -6.61 6.37
N LEU A 42 3.47 -7.88 6.16
CA LEU A 42 2.51 -8.97 6.36
C LEU A 42 2.07 -9.09 7.82
N ILE A 43 2.99 -8.91 8.78
CA ILE A 43 2.66 -8.94 10.20
C ILE A 43 1.75 -7.76 10.57
N GLU A 44 2.02 -6.55 10.07
CA GLU A 44 1.16 -5.38 10.29
C GLU A 44 -0.27 -5.66 9.83
N ILE A 45 -0.43 -6.12 8.58
CA ILE A 45 -1.74 -6.42 7.99
C ILE A 45 -2.45 -7.48 8.82
N VAL A 46 -1.81 -8.62 9.08
CA VAL A 46 -2.44 -9.72 9.83
C VAL A 46 -2.81 -9.29 11.25
N THR A 47 -1.92 -8.60 11.95
CA THR A 47 -2.16 -8.12 13.32
C THR A 47 -3.37 -7.18 13.36
N TYR A 48 -3.46 -6.27 12.40
CA TYR A 48 -4.59 -5.36 12.27
C TYR A 48 -5.89 -6.13 11.94
N THR A 49 -5.86 -7.05 10.97
CA THR A 49 -7.06 -7.79 10.54
C THR A 49 -7.71 -8.62 11.64
N ILE A 50 -6.94 -9.03 12.66
CA ILE A 50 -7.42 -9.85 13.77
C ILE A 50 -7.57 -9.05 15.08
N ASP A 51 -7.39 -7.73 15.04
CA ASP A 51 -7.35 -6.84 16.22
C ASP A 51 -6.42 -7.37 17.34
N ALA A 52 -5.25 -7.88 16.93
CA ALA A 52 -4.26 -8.38 17.88
C ALA A 52 -3.51 -7.23 18.56
N ASP A 53 -3.07 -7.48 19.79
CA ASP A 53 -2.24 -6.53 20.53
C ASP A 53 -0.84 -6.46 19.91
N PHE A 54 -0.54 -5.34 19.26
CA PHE A 54 0.77 -5.08 18.66
C PHE A 54 1.92 -5.14 19.68
N GLY A 55 1.67 -4.86 20.96
CA GLY A 55 2.66 -5.02 22.03
C GLY A 55 3.04 -6.49 22.25
N LEU A 56 2.07 -7.41 22.21
CA LEU A 56 2.34 -8.85 22.30
C LEU A 56 3.04 -9.36 21.04
N VAL A 57 2.68 -8.84 19.87
CA VAL A 57 3.33 -9.19 18.60
C VAL A 57 4.78 -8.70 18.58
N SER A 58 5.05 -7.46 18.99
CA SER A 58 6.42 -6.95 19.06
C SER A 58 7.28 -7.74 20.05
N GLN A 59 6.70 -8.12 21.20
CA GLN A 59 7.34 -8.98 22.18
C GLN A 59 7.67 -10.36 21.63
N ALA A 60 6.71 -11.01 20.96
CA ALA A 60 6.90 -12.32 20.35
C ALA A 60 7.98 -12.30 19.25
N LEU A 61 8.16 -11.16 18.58
CA LEU A 61 9.21 -10.94 17.58
C LEU A 61 10.58 -10.60 18.19
N GLY A 62 10.68 -10.47 19.51
CA GLY A 62 11.92 -10.11 20.21
C GLY A 62 12.33 -8.65 19.98
N CYS A 63 11.37 -7.76 19.68
CA CYS A 63 11.63 -6.32 19.54
C CYS A 63 11.64 -5.58 20.89
N ASP A 64 11.45 -6.30 22.00
CA ASP A 64 11.53 -5.73 23.34
C ASP A 64 12.95 -5.26 23.64
N GLU A 65 13.09 -3.94 23.62
CA GLU A 65 14.17 -3.11 24.16
C GLU A 65 15.32 -3.87 24.85
N SER A 66 16.35 -4.23 24.08
CA SER A 66 17.73 -4.12 24.57
C SER A 66 18.11 -2.64 24.65
N GLY A 67 17.33 -1.86 25.41
CA GLY A 67 17.61 -0.49 25.79
C GLY A 67 18.59 -0.51 26.95
N THR A 68 19.88 -0.45 26.65
CA THR A 68 20.87 0.01 27.62
C THR A 68 20.46 1.43 28.01
N GLY A 69 20.02 1.58 29.25
CA GLY A 69 19.29 2.75 29.70
C GLY A 69 20.09 4.05 29.75
N THR A 70 19.35 5.15 29.80
CA THR A 70 19.45 6.22 30.83
C THR A 70 18.44 7.29 30.46
N GLY A 71 17.37 7.42 31.23
CA GLY A 71 16.33 8.39 30.92
C GLY A 71 15.12 8.32 31.84
N THR A 72 15.38 8.58 33.11
CA THR A 72 14.57 9.42 34.02
C THR A 72 13.04 9.33 33.91
N GLY A 73 12.43 8.86 34.99
CA GLY A 73 11.00 8.57 35.12
C GLY A 73 10.03 9.62 34.57
N SER A 74 8.96 9.10 33.98
CA SER A 74 7.66 9.74 34.00
C SER A 74 6.59 8.64 33.93
N SER A 75 5.83 8.56 35.02
CA SER A 75 4.55 7.86 35.10
C SER A 75 3.67 8.35 33.96
N SER A 76 3.62 7.59 32.86
CA SER A 76 2.62 7.74 31.82
C SER A 76 2.02 6.38 31.57
N SER A 77 0.69 6.33 31.51
CA SER A 77 -0.10 5.14 31.19
C SER A 77 0.53 4.35 30.04
N PRO A 78 0.48 3.01 30.04
CA PRO A 78 1.08 2.20 28.99
C PRO A 78 0.57 2.69 27.63
N LYS A 79 1.47 3.29 26.84
CA LYS A 79 1.15 3.79 25.51
C LYS A 79 0.87 2.55 24.65
N LYS A 80 -0.41 2.30 24.34
CA LYS A 80 -0.81 1.18 23.48
C LYS A 80 -0.01 1.30 22.18
N VAL A 81 0.83 0.31 21.90
CA VAL A 81 1.49 0.20 20.59
C VAL A 81 0.39 -0.13 19.59
N THR A 82 0.24 0.69 18.56
CA THR A 82 -0.82 0.54 17.55
C THR A 82 -0.30 0.02 16.21
N SER A 83 1.02 -0.22 16.11
CA SER A 83 1.68 -0.64 14.88
C SER A 83 3.11 -1.10 15.16
N ILE A 84 3.60 -2.06 14.37
CA ILE A 84 5.02 -2.42 14.34
C ILE A 84 5.82 -1.62 13.30
N LEU A 85 5.14 -0.99 12.35
CA LEU A 85 5.71 -0.17 11.28
C LEU A 85 5.92 1.29 11.72
N MET A 86 6.99 1.90 11.21
CA MET A 86 7.20 3.34 11.25
C MET A 86 6.28 4.05 10.25
N ASP A 87 6.04 5.35 10.44
CA ASP A 87 5.15 6.14 9.57
C ASP A 87 5.56 6.08 8.09
N ASP A 88 6.87 6.16 7.81
CA ASP A 88 7.41 6.02 6.45
C ASP A 88 7.16 4.61 5.86
N GLU A 89 7.22 3.56 6.69
CA GLU A 89 6.93 2.19 6.27
C GLU A 89 5.44 2.01 5.96
N LYS A 90 4.56 2.63 6.76
CA LYS A 90 3.11 2.65 6.51
C LYS A 90 2.76 3.38 5.24
N GLU A 91 3.39 4.54 4.99
CA GLU A 91 3.17 5.31 3.76
C GLU A 91 3.60 4.49 2.54
N GLU A 92 4.74 3.80 2.60
CA GLU A 92 5.18 2.92 1.51
C GLU A 92 4.26 1.70 1.35
N LEU A 93 3.80 1.08 2.44
CA LEU A 93 2.85 -0.03 2.37
C LEU A 93 1.53 0.40 1.73
N PHE A 94 0.98 1.55 2.14
CA PHE A 94 -0.21 2.13 1.53
C PHE A 94 0.00 2.40 0.05
N ARG A 95 1.13 3.01 -0.33
CA ARG A 95 1.48 3.25 -1.74
C ARG A 95 1.51 1.95 -2.55
N LEU A 96 2.13 0.90 -2.01
CA LEU A 96 2.20 -0.41 -2.67
C LEU A 96 0.81 -1.03 -2.81
N ALA A 97 -0.03 -0.97 -1.77
CA ALA A 97 -1.40 -1.47 -1.79
C ALA A 97 -2.24 -0.74 -2.86
N THR A 98 -2.17 0.59 -2.93
CA THR A 98 -2.84 1.38 -3.98
C THR A 98 -2.35 1.02 -5.37
N ILE A 99 -1.04 0.81 -5.56
CA ILE A 99 -0.50 0.38 -6.85
C ILE A 99 -1.09 -0.98 -7.23
N ILE A 100 -1.15 -1.94 -6.32
CA ILE A 100 -1.71 -3.27 -6.61
C ILE A 100 -3.18 -3.18 -7.03
N LEU A 101 -3.98 -2.38 -6.33
CA LEU A 101 -5.39 -2.15 -6.68
C LEU A 101 -5.53 -1.51 -8.06
N ASP A 102 -4.74 -0.48 -8.37
CA ASP A 102 -4.74 0.17 -9.70
C ASP A 102 -4.31 -0.80 -10.81
N LEU A 103 -3.26 -1.59 -10.58
CA LEU A 103 -2.82 -2.63 -11.52
C LEU A 103 -3.92 -3.68 -11.75
N HIS A 104 -4.63 -4.10 -10.71
CA HIS A 104 -5.73 -5.05 -10.80
C HIS A 104 -6.91 -4.47 -11.59
N GLN A 105 -7.31 -3.23 -11.32
CA GLN A 105 -8.37 -2.54 -12.07
C GLN A 105 -8.01 -2.37 -13.55
N LYS A 106 -6.76 -1.97 -13.85
CA LYS A 106 -6.26 -1.85 -15.23
C LYS A 106 -6.20 -3.20 -15.93
N HIS A 107 -5.89 -4.28 -15.23
CA HIS A 107 -5.97 -5.63 -15.77
C HIS A 107 -7.41 -5.98 -16.18
N LEU A 108 -8.39 -5.75 -15.29
CA LEU A 108 -9.82 -5.99 -15.59
C LEU A 108 -10.34 -5.12 -16.74
N ALA A 109 -9.87 -3.87 -16.84
CA ALA A 109 -10.26 -2.94 -17.90
C ALA A 109 -9.52 -3.16 -19.24
N ASN A 110 -8.64 -4.17 -19.36
CA ASN A 110 -7.74 -4.38 -20.51
C ASN A 110 -6.84 -3.17 -20.82
N GLN A 111 -6.45 -2.42 -19.80
CA GLN A 111 -5.59 -1.22 -19.87
C GLN A 111 -4.18 -1.48 -19.34
N TRP A 112 -3.70 -2.72 -19.43
CA TRP A 112 -2.37 -3.10 -18.93
C TRP A 112 -1.24 -2.28 -19.57
N ASN A 113 -1.43 -1.80 -20.80
CA ASN A 113 -0.48 -0.92 -21.49
C ASN A 113 -0.35 0.48 -20.86
N LEU A 114 -1.26 0.89 -19.97
CA LEU A 114 -1.22 2.16 -19.23
C LEU A 114 -0.54 2.04 -17.86
N THR A 115 -0.04 0.86 -17.50
CA THR A 115 0.69 0.67 -16.23
C THR A 115 2.11 1.15 -16.37
N LEU A 116 2.57 1.93 -15.39
CA LEU A 116 3.90 2.50 -15.40
C LEU A 116 4.95 1.43 -15.09
N ASP A 117 6.09 1.48 -15.77
CA ASP A 117 7.18 0.54 -15.51
C ASP A 117 7.77 0.72 -14.10
N CYS A 118 7.74 1.93 -13.54
CA CYS A 118 8.16 2.18 -12.18
C CYS A 118 7.26 1.49 -11.14
N ASP A 119 5.94 1.46 -11.37
CA ASP A 119 4.98 0.79 -10.49
C ASP A 119 5.20 -0.73 -10.54
N ARG A 120 5.32 -1.30 -11.75
CA ARG A 120 5.65 -2.72 -11.94
C ARG A 120 7.00 -3.08 -11.29
N ALA A 121 8.01 -2.21 -11.42
CA ALA A 121 9.31 -2.39 -10.80
C ALA A 121 9.21 -2.37 -9.28
N ALA A 122 8.47 -1.42 -8.69
CA ALA A 122 8.26 -1.31 -7.25
C ALA A 122 7.62 -2.58 -6.68
N ILE A 123 6.53 -3.07 -7.28
CA ILE A 123 5.89 -4.33 -6.86
C ILE A 123 6.87 -5.51 -7.00
N ARG A 124 7.60 -5.59 -8.12
CA ARG A 124 8.56 -6.66 -8.34
C ARG A 124 9.67 -6.69 -7.29
N THR A 125 10.20 -5.52 -6.91
CA THR A 125 11.32 -5.42 -5.97
C THR A 125 10.91 -5.54 -4.52
N ALA A 126 9.80 -4.90 -4.12
CA ALA A 126 9.34 -4.86 -2.74
C ALA A 126 8.56 -6.12 -2.35
N ILE A 127 7.89 -6.77 -3.31
CA ILE A 127 6.92 -7.84 -3.03
C ILE A 127 7.27 -9.11 -3.78
N SER A 128 7.25 -9.10 -5.11
CA SER A 128 7.33 -10.37 -5.87
C SER A 128 8.65 -11.11 -5.67
N LYS A 129 9.78 -10.40 -5.65
CA LYS A 129 11.11 -11.01 -5.40
C LYS A 129 11.22 -11.55 -3.96
N PRO A 130 10.94 -10.77 -2.91
CA PRO A 130 10.94 -11.27 -1.54
C PRO A 130 9.96 -12.44 -1.30
N ALA A 131 8.76 -12.39 -1.87
CA ALA A 131 7.75 -13.45 -1.78
C ALA A 131 8.27 -14.80 -2.31
N MET A 132 8.98 -14.78 -3.44
CA MET A 132 9.61 -15.98 -4.00
C MET A 132 10.67 -16.55 -3.06
N SER A 133 11.48 -15.69 -2.43
CA SER A 133 12.49 -16.12 -1.45
C SER A 133 11.85 -16.74 -0.20
N MET A 134 10.68 -16.25 0.21
CA MET A 134 9.90 -16.80 1.33
C MET A 134 9.09 -18.05 0.95
N ARG A 135 9.07 -18.44 -0.34
CA ARG A 135 8.25 -19.53 -0.91
C ARG A 135 6.74 -19.36 -0.67
N ILE A 136 6.28 -18.12 -0.60
CA ILE A 136 4.85 -17.80 -0.49
C ILE A 136 4.30 -17.54 -1.90
N ASN A 137 3.05 -17.91 -2.14
CA ASN A 137 2.38 -17.64 -3.40
C ASN A 137 2.28 -16.12 -3.63
N ARG A 138 2.72 -15.66 -4.81
CA ARG A 138 2.75 -14.24 -5.17
C ARG A 138 1.35 -13.64 -5.25
N ASP A 139 0.42 -14.36 -5.84
CA ASP A 139 -0.95 -13.87 -6.05
C ASP A 139 -1.64 -13.67 -4.70
N TYR A 140 -1.43 -14.60 -3.77
CA TYR A 140 -1.91 -14.48 -2.39
C TYR A 140 -1.32 -13.26 -1.67
N ILE A 141 -0.02 -13.00 -1.79
CA ILE A 141 0.59 -11.84 -1.13
C ILE A 141 0.08 -10.53 -1.72
N LEU A 142 -0.13 -10.45 -3.03
CA LEU A 142 -0.67 -9.25 -3.66
C LEU A 142 -2.09 -8.96 -3.14
N ASP A 143 -2.91 -10.01 -3.02
CA ASP A 143 -4.26 -9.92 -2.43
C ASP A 143 -4.20 -9.41 -0.99
N VAL A 144 -3.39 -10.04 -0.13
CA VAL A 144 -3.22 -9.63 1.28
C VAL A 144 -2.71 -8.18 1.39
N ILE A 145 -1.77 -7.75 0.55
CA ILE A 145 -1.26 -6.37 0.63
C ILE A 145 -2.32 -5.37 0.15
N SER A 146 -3.15 -5.74 -0.83
CA SER A 146 -4.18 -4.85 -1.35
C SER A 146 -5.24 -4.47 -0.32
N THR A 147 -5.55 -5.35 0.65
CA THR A 147 -6.51 -5.06 1.73
C THR A 147 -6.04 -3.92 2.63
N TYR A 148 -4.73 -3.65 2.70
CA TYR A 148 -4.20 -2.56 3.51
C TYR A 148 -4.68 -1.18 3.06
N ALA A 149 -4.91 -0.98 1.75
CA ALA A 149 -5.44 0.29 1.25
C ALA A 149 -6.88 0.52 1.70
N GLU A 150 -7.67 -0.54 1.83
CA GLU A 150 -9.07 -0.46 2.29
C GLU A 150 -9.15 -0.07 3.77
N TYR A 151 -8.23 -0.58 4.60
CA TYR A 151 -8.21 -0.27 6.04
C TYR A 151 -7.88 1.19 6.36
N VAL A 152 -6.96 1.81 5.62
CA VAL A 152 -6.56 3.21 5.86
C VAL A 152 -7.68 4.19 5.48
N ASP A 153 -8.52 3.83 4.51
CA ASP A 153 -9.67 4.65 4.11
C ASP A 153 -10.79 4.63 5.18
N GLU A 154 -10.96 3.53 5.93
CA GLU A 154 -11.98 3.43 7.00
C GLU A 154 -11.61 4.25 8.24
N ASP A 155 -10.35 4.23 8.67
CA ASP A 155 -9.88 4.99 9.85
C ASP A 155 -9.88 6.52 9.61
N SER A 156 -9.89 6.94 8.34
CA SER A 156 -9.99 8.35 7.93
C SER A 156 -11.42 8.89 7.87
N THR A 157 -12.44 8.01 7.94
CA THR A 157 -13.85 8.36 7.72
C THR A 157 -14.68 8.17 8.99
N CYS A 158 -14.33 8.87 10.06
CA CYS A 158 -15.28 9.11 11.17
C CYS A 158 -15.03 10.48 11.87
N PRO A 159 -15.49 11.61 11.31
CA PRO A 159 -16.04 12.66 12.16
C PRO A 159 -17.38 12.12 12.69
N GLY A 160 -17.47 11.97 14.01
CA GLY A 160 -18.67 11.46 14.68
C GLY A 160 -19.94 12.09 14.13
N VAL A 161 -20.69 11.32 13.35
CA VAL A 161 -22.08 11.60 13.08
C VAL A 161 -22.85 11.15 14.31
N SER A 162 -22.78 11.97 15.35
CA SER A 162 -23.77 11.97 16.43
C SER A 162 -25.11 12.41 15.81
N LEU A 163 -25.78 11.51 15.10
CA LEU A 163 -27.14 11.71 14.63
C LEU A 163 -28.06 11.72 15.86
N TYR A 164 -28.51 12.92 16.21
CA TYR A 164 -29.82 13.23 16.80
C TYR A 164 -30.38 12.24 17.83
N GLU A 165 -30.04 12.44 19.11
CA GLU A 165 -31.06 12.36 20.16
C GLU A 165 -31.62 13.76 20.39
N ASP A 166 -32.53 14.19 19.50
CA ASP A 166 -33.54 15.18 19.82
C ASP A 166 -34.89 14.48 19.72
N GLY A 167 -35.64 14.51 20.81
CA GLY A 167 -36.74 13.58 21.11
C GLY A 167 -38.02 13.75 20.29
N LEU A 168 -38.92 12.76 20.39
CA LEU A 168 -40.27 12.90 20.97
C LEU A 168 -41.08 11.59 20.86
N LEU A 169 -41.99 11.40 21.83
CA LEU A 169 -43.23 10.60 21.83
C LEU A 169 -43.12 9.09 22.11
N THR A 170 -43.28 8.69 23.37
CA THR A 170 -44.61 8.44 23.99
C THR A 170 -44.53 8.36 25.51
#